data_AF-A0A915AZQ1-F1
#
_entry.id   AF-A0A915AZQ1-F1
#
_cell.length_a   1.000
_cell.length_b   1.000
_cell.length_c   1.000
_cell.angle_alpha   90.00
_cell.angle_beta   90.00
_cell.angle_gamma   90.00
#
_symmetry.space_group_name_H-M   'P 1'
#
loop_
_entity.id
_entity.type
_entity.pdbx_description
1 polymer ?
#
loop_
_entity_poly.entity_id
_entity_poly.type
_entity_poly.pdbx_seq_one_letter_code
_entity_poly.pdbx_strand_id
1 'polypeptide(L)'
;MNTAANDAIIVGVNADFPNVNAIYANEKALLEGTAAASLLERKPMLNFNTFQCSTNREAERIVNKYVRGIRELDTQPMFMTVQTNETSTELVKRIPALGDLPLVRIHSVEPSNLLSVLDWQRIVVRRIIKHYFNSFIYLHDYVEVSRYLRIPLGNIPADLSLFAADLFYARNLCRHGYVLWASPTSRPDLGGKELDDCRIGADWNSLCVSEQPVA
;
A
#
# COMPACT_ATOMS: atom_id res chain seq x y z
N MET A 1 -17.38 19.48 15.80
CA MET A 1 -16.68 18.17 15.72
C MET A 1 -17.23 17.46 14.50
N ASN A 2 -16.40 17.20 13.50
CA ASN A 2 -16.84 16.68 12.21
C ASN A 2 -17.29 15.22 12.39
N THR A 3 -18.59 14.95 12.37
CA THR A 3 -19.16 13.59 12.53
C THR A 3 -18.71 12.64 11.42
N ALA A 4 -18.32 13.17 10.26
CA ALA A 4 -17.75 12.42 9.14
C ALA A 4 -16.36 11.80 9.43
N ALA A 5 -15.67 12.21 10.50
CA ALA A 5 -14.34 11.71 10.83
C ALA A 5 -14.32 10.22 11.24
N ASN A 6 -15.49 9.64 11.52
CA ASN A 6 -15.63 8.31 12.11
C ASN A 6 -16.45 7.35 11.24
N ASP A 7 -16.76 7.74 10.01
CA ASP A 7 -17.55 6.92 9.12
C ASP A 7 -16.65 6.08 8.23
N ALA A 8 -17.03 4.83 8.02
CA ALA A 8 -16.37 3.89 7.13
C ALA A 8 -17.40 3.22 6.23
N ILE A 9 -17.02 2.95 4.99
CA ILE A 9 -17.87 2.24 4.05
C ILE A 9 -17.23 0.91 3.64
N ILE A 10 -18.05 -0.12 3.47
CA ILE A 10 -17.65 -1.38 2.86
C ILE A 10 -18.55 -1.59 1.65
N VAL A 11 -17.95 -1.77 0.47
CA VAL A 11 -18.69 -1.96 -0.78
C VAL A 11 -18.42 -3.35 -1.30
N GLY A 12 -19.48 -4.14 -1.49
CA GLY A 12 -19.42 -5.53 -1.96
C GLY A 12 -20.17 -5.70 -3.27
N VAL A 13 -19.61 -6.51 -4.17
CA VAL A 13 -20.25 -6.86 -5.44
C VAL A 13 -20.96 -8.20 -5.28
N ASN A 14 -22.29 -8.21 -5.44
CA ASN A 14 -23.14 -9.39 -5.23
C ASN A 14 -22.91 -10.09 -3.88
N ALA A 15 -22.52 -9.33 -2.85
CA ALA A 15 -22.16 -9.86 -1.54
C ALA A 15 -22.76 -9.01 -0.44
N ASP A 16 -23.39 -9.68 0.52
CA ASP A 16 -23.85 -9.09 1.76
C ASP A 16 -22.87 -9.38 2.88
N PHE A 17 -22.64 -8.39 3.72
CA PHE A 17 -21.71 -8.50 4.83
C PHE A 17 -22.46 -8.75 6.15
N PRO A 18 -21.91 -9.61 7.03
CA PRO A 18 -22.44 -9.80 8.38
C PRO A 18 -22.31 -8.52 9.21
N ASN A 19 -22.78 -8.53 10.45
CA ASN A 19 -22.72 -7.37 11.36
C ASN A 19 -21.26 -6.90 11.59
N VAL A 20 -20.82 -5.93 10.77
CA VAL A 20 -19.47 -5.39 10.75
C VAL A 20 -19.12 -4.71 12.07
N ASN A 21 -20.07 -3.99 12.66
CA ASN A 21 -19.88 -3.29 13.93
C ASN A 21 -19.57 -4.28 15.07
N ALA A 22 -20.25 -5.43 15.11
CA ALA A 22 -19.98 -6.48 16.09
C ALA A 22 -18.60 -7.12 15.88
N ILE A 23 -18.19 -7.36 14.62
CA ILE A 23 -16.85 -7.88 14.31
C ILE A 23 -15.78 -6.87 14.71
N TYR A 24 -15.99 -5.58 14.42
CA TYR A 24 -15.09 -4.51 14.80
C TYR A 24 -14.90 -4.41 16.31
N ALA A 25 -16.00 -4.43 17.08
CA ALA A 25 -15.93 -4.38 18.54
C ALA A 25 -15.14 -5.57 19.11
N ASN A 26 -15.34 -6.78 18.58
CA ASN A 26 -14.62 -7.96 19.00
C ASN A 26 -13.12 -7.88 18.68
N GLU A 27 -12.76 -7.50 17.45
CA GLU A 27 -11.35 -7.34 17.06
C GLU A 27 -10.66 -6.19 17.82
N LYS A 28 -11.39 -5.11 18.13
CA LYS A 28 -10.89 -4.03 18.97
C LYS A 28 -10.60 -4.50 20.40
N ALA A 29 -11.52 -5.25 21.02
CA ALA A 29 -11.34 -5.80 22.35
C ALA A 29 -10.12 -6.75 22.43
N LEU A 30 -9.85 -7.51 21.36
CA LEU A 30 -8.66 -8.38 21.29
C LEU A 30 -7.34 -7.60 21.25
N LEU A 31 -7.35 -6.35 20.80
CA LEU A 31 -6.16 -5.50 20.72
C LEU A 31 -5.86 -4.77 22.03
N GLU A 32 -6.82 -4.69 22.97
CA GLU A 32 -6.64 -4.07 24.28
C GLU A 32 -5.53 -4.81 25.05
N GLY A 33 -4.44 -4.09 25.37
CA GLY A 33 -3.26 -4.64 26.04
C GLY A 33 -2.04 -4.90 25.14
N THR A 34 -2.14 -4.68 23.83
CA THR A 34 -0.98 -4.71 22.93
C THR A 34 -0.31 -3.33 22.82
N ALA A 35 0.95 -3.26 22.38
CA ALA A 35 1.62 -1.97 22.12
C ALA A 35 0.85 -1.10 21.11
N ALA A 36 0.13 -1.75 20.18
CA ALA A 36 -0.74 -1.10 19.20
C ALA A 36 -1.96 -0.40 19.83
N ALA A 37 -2.40 -0.82 21.02
CA ALA A 37 -3.52 -0.20 21.72
C ALA A 37 -3.28 1.30 21.96
N SER A 38 -2.06 1.68 22.34
CA SER A 38 -1.69 3.08 22.60
C SER A 38 -1.83 3.99 21.37
N LEU A 39 -1.60 3.45 20.16
CA LEU A 39 -1.78 4.16 18.90
C LEU A 39 -3.27 4.27 18.51
N LEU A 40 -4.09 3.32 18.95
CA LEU A 40 -5.51 3.20 18.64
C LEU A 40 -6.43 3.91 19.65
N GLU A 41 -6.01 4.04 20.91
CA GLU A 41 -6.77 4.69 22.00
C GLU A 41 -7.15 6.13 21.68
N ARG A 42 -6.37 6.79 20.81
CA ARG A 42 -6.64 8.16 20.36
C ARG A 42 -7.77 8.27 19.33
N LYS A 43 -8.39 7.15 18.92
CA LYS A 43 -9.36 7.13 17.82
C LYS A 43 -10.75 6.64 18.24
N PRO A 44 -11.80 7.34 17.81
CA PRO A 44 -13.20 7.03 18.15
C PRO A 44 -13.70 5.74 17.48
N MET A 45 -14.84 5.24 17.95
CA MET A 45 -15.57 4.15 17.29
C MET A 45 -15.91 4.52 15.85
N LEU A 46 -15.66 3.59 14.93
CA LEU A 46 -16.08 3.72 13.54
C LEU A 46 -17.53 3.25 13.36
N ASN A 47 -18.28 3.99 12.55
CA ASN A 47 -19.59 3.57 12.07
C ASN A 47 -19.43 2.97 10.67
N PHE A 48 -19.76 1.69 10.51
CA PHE A 48 -19.67 1.02 9.22
C PHE A 48 -21.00 1.04 8.46
N ASN A 49 -20.98 1.55 7.23
CA ASN A 49 -22.07 1.46 6.27
C ASN A 49 -21.71 0.47 5.15
N THR A 50 -22.52 -0.54 4.95
CA THR A 50 -22.32 -1.56 3.91
C THR A 50 -23.16 -1.25 2.69
N PHE A 51 -22.55 -1.26 1.51
CA PHE A 51 -23.23 -1.08 0.22
C PHE A 51 -23.07 -2.33 -0.64
N GLN A 52 -24.18 -2.80 -1.18
CA GLN A 52 -24.20 -3.88 -2.17
C GLN A 52 -24.35 -3.27 -3.56
N CYS A 53 -23.60 -3.80 -4.52
CA CYS A 53 -23.68 -3.40 -5.92
C CYS A 53 -23.57 -4.61 -6.84
N SER A 54 -23.94 -4.44 -8.11
CA SER A 54 -23.99 -5.56 -9.06
C SER A 54 -22.72 -5.69 -9.89
N THR A 55 -21.99 -4.58 -10.04
CA THR A 55 -20.79 -4.51 -10.90
C THR A 55 -19.63 -3.80 -10.22
N ASN A 56 -18.39 -4.15 -10.59
CA ASN A 56 -17.18 -3.47 -10.11
C ASN A 56 -17.20 -1.96 -10.41
N ARG A 57 -17.75 -1.55 -11.57
CA ARG A 57 -17.85 -0.14 -11.96
C ARG A 57 -18.76 0.65 -11.03
N GLU A 58 -19.85 0.05 -10.56
CA GLU A 58 -20.72 0.68 -9.57
C GLU A 58 -20.01 0.80 -8.22
N ALA A 59 -19.29 -0.24 -7.81
CA ALA A 59 -18.49 -0.21 -6.58
C ALA A 59 -17.47 0.93 -6.61
N GLU A 60 -16.71 1.04 -7.70
CA GLU A 60 -15.71 2.09 -7.93
C GLU A 60 -16.34 3.49 -7.93
N ARG A 61 -17.54 3.65 -8.50
CA ARG A 61 -18.28 4.93 -8.45
C ARG A 61 -18.69 5.31 -7.04
N ILE A 62 -19.15 4.35 -6.22
CA ILE A 62 -19.51 4.58 -4.82
C ILE A 62 -18.28 5.04 -4.04
N VAL A 63 -17.15 4.32 -4.18
CA VAL A 63 -15.89 4.67 -3.52
C VAL A 63 -15.39 6.04 -3.99
N ASN A 64 -15.43 6.32 -5.30
CA ASN A 64 -15.01 7.61 -5.86
C ASN A 64 -15.85 8.78 -5.32
N LYS A 65 -17.18 8.59 -5.20
CA LYS A 65 -18.07 9.59 -4.61
C LYS A 65 -17.75 9.80 -3.12
N TYR A 66 -17.46 8.73 -2.40
CA TYR A 66 -17.13 8.79 -0.98
C TYR A 66 -15.82 9.55 -0.72
N VAL A 67 -14.74 9.21 -1.45
CA VAL A 67 -13.44 9.90 -1.34
C VAL A 67 -13.57 11.38 -1.68
N ARG A 68 -14.32 11.71 -2.76
CA ARG A 68 -14.60 13.09 -3.12
C ARG A 68 -15.34 13.84 -2.02
N GLY A 69 -16.37 13.22 -1.43
CA GLY A 69 -17.11 13.81 -0.32
C GLY A 69 -16.23 14.14 0.88
N ILE A 70 -15.30 13.25 1.24
CA ILE A 70 -14.32 13.54 2.32
C ILE A 70 -13.48 14.76 1.96
N ARG A 71 -12.97 14.83 0.73
CA ARG A 71 -12.14 15.95 0.26
C ARG A 71 -12.89 17.28 0.21
N GLU A 72 -14.18 17.25 -0.11
CA GLU A 72 -15.03 18.45 -0.11
C GLU A 72 -15.38 18.91 1.31
N LEU A 73 -15.49 17.98 2.27
CA LEU A 73 -15.79 18.27 3.67
C LEU A 73 -14.58 18.80 4.45
N ASP A 74 -13.36 18.41 4.08
CA ASP A 74 -12.13 18.78 4.77
C ASP A 74 -11.09 19.35 3.81
N THR A 75 -10.74 20.62 4.03
CA THR A 75 -9.72 21.34 3.26
C THR A 75 -8.32 21.20 3.84
N GLN A 76 -8.17 20.53 4.99
CA GLN A 76 -6.86 20.32 5.61
C GLN A 76 -5.95 19.45 4.73
N PRO A 77 -4.62 19.61 4.85
CA PRO A 77 -3.67 18.71 4.22
C PRO A 77 -3.92 17.28 4.69
N MET A 78 -4.27 16.41 3.75
CA MET A 78 -4.58 15.01 3.98
C MET A 78 -3.83 14.16 2.96
N PHE A 79 -3.41 12.97 3.38
CA PHE A 79 -2.92 11.93 2.50
C PHE A 79 -3.81 10.70 2.66
N MET A 80 -3.84 9.85 1.64
CA MET A 80 -4.63 8.63 1.68
C MET A 80 -3.72 7.42 1.72
N THR A 81 -3.95 6.56 2.71
CA THR A 81 -3.25 5.29 2.81
C THR A 81 -4.01 4.25 2.02
N VAL A 82 -3.32 3.50 1.16
CA VAL A 82 -3.93 2.55 0.23
C VAL A 82 -3.25 1.20 0.37
N GLN A 83 -4.06 0.15 0.56
CA GLN A 83 -3.61 -1.23 0.44
C GLN A 83 -4.34 -1.85 -0.75
N THR A 84 -3.58 -2.27 -1.76
CA THR A 84 -4.11 -2.88 -2.98
C THR A 84 -3.06 -3.82 -3.59
N ASN A 85 -3.54 -4.86 -4.26
CA ASN A 85 -2.72 -5.74 -5.10
C ASN A 85 -2.33 -5.08 -6.43
N GLU A 86 -3.05 -4.05 -6.85
CA GLU A 86 -2.80 -3.37 -8.12
C GLU A 86 -1.81 -2.21 -8.01
N THR A 87 -1.38 -1.67 -9.16
CA THR A 87 -0.55 -0.46 -9.18
C THR A 87 -1.40 0.77 -8.87
N SER A 88 -0.80 1.78 -8.23
CA SER A 88 -1.49 3.04 -7.94
C SER A 88 -2.01 3.73 -9.21
N THR A 89 -1.31 3.56 -10.33
CA THR A 89 -1.72 4.12 -11.63
C THR A 89 -3.02 3.51 -12.15
N GLU A 90 -3.16 2.19 -12.10
CA GLU A 90 -4.39 1.51 -12.52
C GLU A 90 -5.55 1.81 -11.57
N LEU A 91 -5.28 1.88 -10.26
CA LEU A 91 -6.29 2.24 -9.27
C LEU A 91 -6.84 3.66 -9.48
N VAL A 92 -5.96 4.64 -9.72
CA VAL A 92 -6.37 6.04 -9.96
C VAL A 92 -7.16 6.19 -11.26
N LYS A 93 -6.88 5.39 -12.30
CA LYS A 93 -7.70 5.38 -13.53
C LYS A 93 -9.16 4.99 -13.24
N ARG A 94 -9.39 4.06 -12.33
CA ARG A 94 -10.73 3.56 -11.99
C ARG A 94 -11.43 4.38 -10.91
N ILE A 95 -10.65 4.96 -9.99
CA ILE A 95 -11.13 5.84 -8.92
C ILE A 95 -10.39 7.19 -9.01
N PRO A 96 -10.81 8.09 -9.91
CA PRO A 96 -10.09 9.34 -10.17
C PRO A 96 -9.88 10.24 -8.95
N ALA A 97 -10.80 10.24 -7.98
CA ALA A 97 -10.69 11.05 -6.77
C ALA A 97 -9.45 10.72 -5.92
N LEU A 98 -8.84 9.54 -6.09
CA LEU A 98 -7.58 9.19 -5.44
C LEU A 98 -6.39 9.98 -6.02
N GLY A 99 -6.46 10.41 -7.28
CA GLY A 99 -5.40 11.17 -7.94
C GLY A 99 -5.21 12.58 -7.37
N ASP A 100 -6.23 13.10 -6.69
CA ASP A 100 -6.19 14.44 -6.07
C ASP A 100 -5.51 14.44 -4.68
N LEU A 101 -5.10 13.26 -4.19
CA LEU A 101 -4.52 13.05 -2.87
C LEU A 101 -3.15 12.40 -2.96
N PRO A 102 -2.18 12.78 -2.10
CA PRO A 102 -0.95 12.01 -1.94
C PRO A 102 -1.29 10.60 -1.45
N LEU A 103 -0.87 9.57 -2.21
CA LEU A 103 -1.12 8.17 -1.87
C LEU A 103 0.09 7.57 -1.17
N VAL A 104 -0.14 6.94 -0.01
CA VAL A 104 0.85 6.15 0.73
C VAL A 104 0.44 4.68 0.64
N ARG A 105 1.25 3.87 -0.04
CA ARG A 105 0.94 2.45 -0.24
C ARG A 105 1.41 1.62 0.95
N ILE A 106 0.52 0.82 1.53
CA ILE A 106 0.89 -0.26 2.47
C ILE A 106 1.19 -1.52 1.65
N HIS A 107 2.40 -2.04 1.82
CA HIS A 107 2.86 -3.24 1.15
C HIS A 107 2.53 -4.46 2.02
N SER A 108 1.33 -5.00 1.85
CA SER A 108 0.89 -6.24 2.49
C SER A 108 0.29 -7.15 1.43
N VAL A 109 0.80 -8.39 1.36
CA VAL A 109 0.33 -9.41 0.41
C VAL A 109 -0.80 -10.21 1.03
N GLU A 110 -1.88 -10.36 0.27
CA GLU A 110 -3.01 -11.22 0.67
C GLU A 110 -2.88 -12.63 0.10
N PRO A 111 -3.32 -13.67 0.84
CA PRO A 111 -3.31 -15.03 0.34
C PRO A 111 -4.32 -15.21 -0.80
N SER A 112 -3.91 -15.90 -1.87
CA SER A 112 -4.71 -16.09 -3.08
C SER A 112 -6.01 -16.89 -2.85
N ASN A 113 -6.05 -17.74 -1.83
CA ASN A 113 -7.19 -18.58 -1.49
C ASN A 113 -8.16 -17.94 -0.47
N LEU A 114 -8.02 -16.64 -0.17
CA LEU A 114 -8.84 -15.96 0.85
C LEU A 114 -10.35 -16.10 0.62
N LEU A 115 -10.78 -16.13 -0.65
CA LEU A 115 -12.19 -16.19 -1.06
C LEU A 115 -12.69 -17.62 -1.33
N SER A 116 -11.87 -18.64 -1.10
CA SER A 116 -12.21 -20.04 -1.46
C SER A 116 -13.18 -20.73 -0.49
N VAL A 117 -13.50 -20.10 0.64
CA VAL A 117 -14.33 -20.67 1.71
C VAL A 117 -15.77 -20.13 1.62
N LEU A 118 -16.78 -20.95 1.96
CA LEU A 118 -18.21 -20.55 1.89
C LEU A 118 -18.54 -19.31 2.74
N ASP A 119 -17.89 -19.14 3.90
CA ASP A 119 -18.08 -18.01 4.82
C ASP A 119 -16.99 -16.93 4.63
N TRP A 120 -16.56 -16.72 3.37
CA TRP A 120 -15.47 -15.79 3.07
C TRP A 120 -15.82 -14.35 3.45
N GLN A 121 -17.09 -13.94 3.42
CA GLN A 121 -17.48 -12.55 3.74
C GLN A 121 -17.07 -12.19 5.17
N ARG A 122 -17.31 -13.10 6.14
CA ARG A 122 -16.92 -12.88 7.53
C ARG A 122 -15.40 -12.84 7.70
N ILE A 123 -14.68 -13.69 6.97
CA ILE A 123 -13.21 -13.74 7.00
C ILE A 123 -12.63 -12.44 6.44
N VAL A 124 -13.11 -11.98 5.29
CA VAL A 124 -12.63 -10.76 4.62
C VAL A 124 -12.95 -9.52 5.45
N VAL A 125 -14.17 -9.38 5.98
CA VAL A 125 -14.53 -8.22 6.84
C VAL A 125 -13.62 -8.16 8.07
N ARG A 126 -13.43 -9.28 8.76
CA ARG A 126 -12.50 -9.37 9.89
C ARG A 126 -11.09 -8.95 9.46
N ARG A 127 -10.64 -9.38 8.29
CA ARG A 127 -9.32 -9.07 7.76
C ARG A 127 -9.17 -7.59 7.41
N ILE A 128 -10.16 -6.97 6.75
CA ILE A 128 -10.21 -5.52 6.49
C ILE A 128 -10.06 -4.73 7.78
N ILE A 129 -10.79 -5.12 8.83
CA ILE A 129 -10.69 -4.47 10.15
C ILE A 129 -9.29 -4.61 10.74
N LYS A 130 -8.67 -5.80 10.65
CA LYS A 130 -7.28 -6.01 11.07
C LYS A 130 -6.30 -5.15 10.27
N HIS A 131 -6.47 -5.02 8.96
CA HIS A 131 -5.65 -4.14 8.14
C HIS A 131 -5.80 -2.68 8.53
N TYR A 132 -7.02 -2.24 8.84
CA TYR A 132 -7.25 -0.90 9.37
C TYR A 132 -6.44 -0.67 10.66
N PHE A 133 -6.51 -1.59 11.63
CA PHE A 133 -5.72 -1.46 12.86
C PHE A 133 -4.20 -1.52 12.63
N ASN A 134 -3.74 -2.47 11.81
CA ASN A 134 -2.32 -2.62 11.49
C ASN A 134 -1.78 -1.44 10.66
N SER A 135 -2.63 -0.74 9.91
CA SER A 135 -2.22 0.42 9.11
C SER A 135 -1.58 1.52 9.96
N PHE A 136 -2.05 1.71 11.21
CA PHE A 136 -1.46 2.69 12.12
C PHE A 136 -0.04 2.32 12.54
N ILE A 137 0.21 1.02 12.75
CA ILE A 137 1.52 0.50 13.09
C ILE A 137 2.46 0.66 11.89
N TYR A 138 2.02 0.21 10.71
CA TYR A 138 2.81 0.33 9.49
C TYR A 138 3.14 1.79 9.15
N LEU A 139 2.17 2.70 9.28
CA LEU A 139 2.40 4.13 9.04
C LEU A 139 3.38 4.73 10.04
N HIS A 140 3.32 4.34 11.31
CA HIS A 140 4.30 4.77 12.30
C HIS A 140 5.72 4.36 11.88
N ASP A 141 5.91 3.09 11.53
CA ASP A 141 7.21 2.56 11.11
C ASP A 141 7.69 3.21 9.80
N TYR A 142 6.78 3.40 8.85
CA TYR A 142 7.07 4.07 7.58
C TYR A 142 7.52 5.52 7.78
N VAL A 143 6.93 6.24 8.74
CA VAL A 143 7.38 7.59 9.06
C VAL A 143 8.81 7.58 9.59
N GLU A 144 9.16 6.67 10.50
CA GLU A 144 10.53 6.54 11.02
C GLU A 144 11.53 6.17 9.92
N VAL A 145 11.16 5.20 9.07
CA VAL A 145 11.95 4.81 7.90
C VAL A 145 12.15 5.96 6.93
N SER A 146 11.10 6.72 6.61
CA SER A 146 11.17 7.87 5.70
C SER A 146 12.10 8.97 6.23
N ARG A 147 12.11 9.18 7.55
CA ARG A 147 13.00 10.12 8.24
C ARG A 147 14.44 9.66 8.15
N TYR A 148 14.69 8.37 8.41
CA TYR A 148 16.02 7.78 8.31
C TYR A 148 16.57 7.83 6.88
N LEU A 149 15.76 7.40 5.91
CA LEU A 149 16.11 7.39 4.49
C LEU A 149 16.01 8.78 3.85
N ARG A 150 15.50 9.81 4.52
CA ARG A 150 15.27 11.14 3.94
C ARG A 150 14.53 11.09 2.59
N ILE A 151 13.44 10.34 2.53
CA ILE A 151 12.54 10.26 1.37
C ILE A 151 11.12 10.68 1.75
N PRO A 152 10.26 11.08 0.80
CA PRO A 152 8.85 11.26 1.08
C PRO A 152 8.19 9.96 1.55
N LEU A 153 7.24 10.04 2.47
CA LEU A 153 6.49 8.89 3.01
C LEU A 153 5.83 8.04 1.91
N GLY A 154 5.30 8.68 0.88
CA GLY A 154 4.67 7.99 -0.26
C GLY A 154 5.64 7.25 -1.19
N ASN A 155 6.96 7.46 -1.04
CA ASN A 155 7.98 6.85 -1.88
C ASN A 155 8.63 5.62 -1.22
N ILE A 156 8.10 5.13 -0.10
CA ILE A 156 8.56 3.89 0.51
C ILE A 156 8.18 2.72 -0.40
N PRO A 157 9.13 1.89 -0.85
CA PRO A 157 8.83 0.74 -1.69
C PRO A 157 8.44 -0.50 -0.87
N ALA A 158 8.02 -1.54 -1.58
CA ALA A 158 7.75 -2.86 -0.98
C ALA A 158 9.03 -3.49 -0.40
N ASP A 159 10.12 -3.50 -1.17
CA ASP A 159 11.43 -3.95 -0.71
C ASP A 159 12.25 -2.77 -0.20
N LEU A 160 12.12 -2.51 1.10
CA LEU A 160 12.83 -1.44 1.75
C LEU A 160 14.33 -1.67 1.82
N SER A 161 14.77 -2.93 1.96
CA SER A 161 16.17 -3.26 2.20
C SER A 161 17.02 -2.98 0.97
N LEU A 162 16.57 -3.46 -0.18
CA LEU A 162 17.23 -3.23 -1.46
C LEU A 162 17.24 -1.74 -1.80
N PHE A 163 16.09 -1.08 -1.69
CA PHE A 163 15.97 0.35 -1.97
C PHE A 163 16.85 1.21 -1.08
N ALA A 164 16.92 0.92 0.22
CA ALA A 164 17.77 1.67 1.15
C ALA A 164 19.25 1.56 0.77
N ALA A 165 19.71 0.36 0.41
CA ALA A 165 21.08 0.13 -0.04
C ALA A 165 21.40 0.94 -1.30
N ASP A 166 20.55 0.85 -2.33
CA ASP A 166 20.70 1.59 -3.58
C ASP A 166 20.69 3.10 -3.35
N LEU A 167 19.78 3.58 -2.51
CA LEU A 167 19.65 4.99 -2.18
C LEU A 167 20.89 5.54 -1.48
N PHE A 168 21.44 4.81 -0.50
CA PHE A 168 22.67 5.23 0.18
C PHE A 168 23.87 5.17 -0.74
N TYR A 169 23.97 4.13 -1.57
CA TYR A 169 25.03 3.99 -2.56
C TYR A 169 25.00 5.16 -3.55
N ALA A 170 23.85 5.45 -4.15
CA ALA A 170 23.63 6.57 -5.06
C ALA A 170 24.03 7.91 -4.45
N ARG A 171 23.58 8.18 -3.21
CA ARG A 171 23.93 9.42 -2.50
C ARG A 171 25.42 9.52 -2.22
N ASN A 172 26.07 8.42 -1.88
CA ASN A 172 27.50 8.41 -1.63
C ASN A 172 28.31 8.65 -2.92
N LEU A 173 27.87 8.09 -4.06
CA LEU A 173 28.45 8.37 -5.37
C LEU A 173 28.35 9.86 -5.72
N CYS A 174 27.14 10.43 -5.64
CA CYS A 174 26.92 11.86 -5.90
C CYS A 174 27.78 12.76 -5.00
N ARG A 175 27.87 12.45 -3.71
CA ARG A 175 28.63 13.24 -2.74
C ARG A 175 30.12 13.33 -3.07
N HIS A 176 30.67 12.30 -3.72
CA HIS A 176 32.07 12.25 -4.14
C HIS A 176 32.28 12.59 -5.62
N GLY A 177 31.25 13.09 -6.31
CA GLY A 177 31.35 13.51 -7.71
C GLY A 177 31.40 12.37 -8.73
N TYR A 178 30.99 11.16 -8.34
CA TYR A 178 30.82 10.06 -9.30
C TYR A 178 29.53 10.20 -10.09
N VAL A 179 29.54 9.68 -11.32
CA VAL A 179 28.36 9.62 -12.18
C VAL A 179 27.44 8.51 -11.71
N LEU A 180 26.15 8.83 -11.57
CA LEU A 180 25.09 7.84 -11.44
C LEU A 180 24.85 7.21 -12.81
N TRP A 181 25.36 6.01 -13.02
CA TRP A 181 25.09 5.24 -14.22
C TRP A 181 24.35 3.96 -13.84
N ALA A 182 23.15 3.78 -14.39
CA ALA A 182 22.47 2.49 -14.43
C ALA A 182 22.32 2.08 -15.90
N SER A 183 22.85 0.90 -16.26
CA SER A 183 22.57 0.33 -17.57
C SER A 183 21.11 -0.13 -17.61
N PRO A 184 20.37 0.11 -18.70
CA PRO A 184 19.04 -0.49 -18.88
C PRO A 184 19.11 -2.00 -19.13
N THR A 185 20.31 -2.54 -19.34
CA THR A 185 20.57 -3.96 -19.56
C THR A 185 21.07 -4.62 -18.28
N SER A 186 21.05 -5.95 -18.22
CA SER A 186 21.67 -6.72 -17.12
C SER A 186 23.20 -6.67 -17.12
N ARG A 187 23.83 -5.89 -18.02
CA ARG A 187 25.29 -5.76 -18.11
C ARG A 187 25.74 -4.44 -17.49
N PRO A 188 26.89 -4.42 -16.80
CA PRO A 188 27.49 -3.17 -16.36
C PRO A 188 27.81 -2.31 -17.59
N ASP A 189 27.64 -1.01 -17.44
CA ASP A 189 28.00 -0.10 -18.51
C ASP A 189 29.52 0.11 -18.52
N LEU A 190 30.12 -0.16 -19.67
CA LEU A 190 31.57 -0.06 -19.87
C LEU A 190 31.91 1.02 -20.90
N GLY A 191 30.97 1.94 -21.18
CA GLY A 191 31.18 3.06 -22.10
C GLY A 191 31.21 2.63 -23.56
N GLY A 192 30.30 1.73 -23.97
CA GLY A 192 30.20 1.19 -25.33
C GLY A 192 31.06 -0.06 -25.58
N LYS A 193 31.60 -0.66 -24.51
CA LYS A 193 32.44 -1.88 -24.54
C LYS A 193 31.77 -3.08 -23.89
N GLU A 194 30.44 -3.05 -23.75
CA GLU A 194 29.67 -4.09 -23.05
C GLU A 194 29.76 -5.46 -23.76
N LEU A 195 30.16 -5.46 -25.03
CA LEU A 195 30.32 -6.62 -25.90
C LEU A 195 31.79 -7.01 -26.13
N ASP A 196 32.75 -6.19 -25.71
CA ASP A 196 34.18 -6.42 -25.98
C ASP A 196 34.78 -7.50 -25.06
N ASP A 197 34.20 -7.72 -23.88
CA ASP A 197 34.65 -8.75 -22.96
C ASP A 197 33.73 -9.98 -22.95
N CYS A 198 33.90 -10.83 -23.96
CA CYS A 198 33.13 -12.07 -24.15
C CYS A 198 33.32 -13.09 -23.01
N ARG A 199 34.31 -12.91 -22.13
CA ARG A 199 34.56 -13.82 -20.99
C ARG A 199 33.58 -13.58 -19.85
N ILE A 200 33.15 -12.33 -19.69
CA ILE A 200 32.16 -11.93 -18.69
C ILE A 200 30.77 -12.49 -19.06
N GLY A 201 30.44 -12.63 -20.34
CA GLY A 201 29.12 -13.12 -20.78
C GLY A 201 28.77 -14.57 -20.38
N ALA A 202 29.75 -15.43 -20.08
CA ALA A 202 29.50 -16.83 -19.74
C ALA A 202 29.07 -17.03 -18.28
N ASP A 203 29.63 -16.25 -17.34
CA ASP A 203 29.42 -16.45 -15.90
C ASP A 203 28.19 -15.70 -15.36
N TRP A 204 27.83 -14.55 -15.95
CA TRP A 204 26.72 -13.72 -15.43
C TRP A 204 25.33 -14.33 -15.62
N ASN A 205 25.15 -15.21 -16.61
CA ASN A 205 23.89 -15.94 -16.77
C ASN A 205 23.56 -16.84 -15.57
N SER A 206 24.56 -17.22 -14.76
CA SER A 206 24.37 -18.03 -13.55
C SER A 206 23.98 -17.22 -12.31
N LEU A 207 24.15 -15.89 -12.33
CA LEU A 207 23.94 -14.99 -11.19
C LEU A 207 22.69 -14.11 -11.35
N CYS A 208 22.08 -14.07 -12.53
CA CYS A 208 20.84 -13.35 -12.76
C CYS A 208 19.65 -14.13 -12.17
N VAL A 209 18.95 -13.55 -11.19
CA VAL A 209 17.63 -14.05 -10.76
C VAL A 209 16.65 -13.81 -11.90
N SER A 210 16.27 -14.88 -12.60
CA SER A 210 15.41 -14.83 -13.78
C SER A 210 13.91 -14.76 -13.47
N GLU A 211 13.52 -14.61 -12.19
CA GLU A 211 12.11 -14.49 -11.83
C GLU A 211 11.64 -13.04 -11.97
N GLN A 212 11.25 -12.66 -13.18
CA GLN A 212 10.23 -11.62 -13.33
C GLN A 212 8.89 -12.20 -12.84
N PRO A 213 8.17 -11.53 -11.94
CA PRO A 213 6.81 -11.95 -11.61
C PRO A 213 5.96 -11.84 -12.87
N VAL A 214 5.24 -12.91 -13.18
CA VAL A 214 4.26 -12.94 -14.27
C VAL A 214 3.23 -11.86 -14.01
N ALA A 215 3.06 -10.98 -14.99
CA ALA A 215 2.13 -9.84 -14.98
C ALA A 215 0.67 -10.26 -14.76
#